data_AF-A0A2U2C8V8-F1
#
_entry.id   AF-A0A2U2C8V8-F1
#
_cell.length_a   1.000
_cell.length_b   1.000
_cell.length_c   1.000
_cell.angle_alpha   90.00
_cell.angle_beta   90.00
_cell.angle_gamma   90.00
#
_symmetry.space_group_name_H-M   'P 1'
#
loop_
_entity.id
_entity.type
_entity.pdbx_description
1 polymer ?
#
loop_
_entity_poly.entity_id
_entity_poly.type
_entity_poly.pdbx_seq_one_letter_code
_entity_poly.pdbx_strand_id
1 'polypeptide(L)'
;MTTRAPYATAPTDHAERSARPRDARVITDFEAGDRLHLAIPYRRGTPPPQVSFHANDAGDLLVIVDGAVMTILSGGAMIDLESEVIVDLVATRS
;
A
#
# COMPACT_ATOMS: atom_id res chain seq x y z
N MET A 1 31.84 -36.91 27.70
CA MET A 1 30.47 -37.29 27.32
C MET A 1 29.69 -36.01 27.03
N THR A 2 29.18 -35.91 25.80
CA THR A 2 28.39 -34.81 25.25
C THR A 2 26.99 -34.78 25.87
N THR A 3 26.47 -33.60 26.22
CA THR A 3 25.06 -33.29 25.96
C THR A 3 24.90 -31.81 25.66
N ARG A 4 24.54 -31.57 24.41
CA ARG A 4 24.22 -30.30 23.74
C ARG A 4 22.83 -29.89 24.20
N ALA A 5 22.71 -28.76 24.91
CA ALA A 5 21.41 -28.15 25.17
C ALA A 5 20.83 -27.57 23.87
N PRO A 6 19.51 -27.65 23.65
CA PRO A 6 18.89 -27.38 22.37
C PRO A 6 18.93 -25.88 22.04
N TYR A 7 18.94 -25.61 20.74
CA TYR A 7 18.80 -24.29 20.14
C TYR A 7 17.77 -23.46 20.91
N ALA A 8 18.22 -22.35 21.51
CA ALA A 8 17.33 -21.22 21.70
C ALA A 8 16.91 -20.81 20.30
N THR A 9 15.66 -21.11 19.94
CA THR A 9 15.00 -20.46 18.80
C THR A 9 15.05 -18.97 19.09
N ALA A 10 15.99 -18.27 18.46
CA ALA A 10 15.88 -16.83 18.29
C ALA A 10 14.45 -16.56 17.83
N PRO A 11 13.73 -15.58 18.41
CA PRO A 11 12.48 -15.17 17.84
C PRO A 11 12.76 -14.84 16.38
N THR A 12 12.08 -15.55 15.50
CA THR A 12 12.16 -15.42 14.06
C THR A 12 11.65 -14.03 13.70
N ASP A 13 12.49 -13.01 13.86
CA ASP A 13 12.24 -11.64 13.41
C ASP A 13 12.44 -11.58 11.90
N HIS A 14 11.65 -12.39 11.19
CA HIS A 14 11.70 -12.58 9.75
C HIS A 14 10.39 -12.14 9.09
N ALA A 15 9.52 -11.41 9.80
CA ALA A 15 8.18 -11.08 9.31
C ALA A 15 7.79 -9.59 9.35
N GLU A 16 8.62 -8.67 9.87
CA GLU A 16 8.26 -7.23 9.87
C GLU A 16 9.08 -6.37 8.90
N ARG A 17 9.83 -7.01 7.99
CA ARG A 17 10.54 -6.32 6.89
C ARG A 17 9.89 -6.50 5.53
N SER A 18 8.66 -7.00 5.49
CA SER A 18 7.92 -7.25 4.26
C SER A 18 7.09 -6.03 3.90
N ALA A 19 7.62 -5.27 2.93
CA ALA A 19 6.87 -4.30 2.12
C ALA A 19 6.35 -3.03 2.81
N ARG A 20 7.25 -2.23 3.42
CA ARG A 20 7.12 -0.79 3.14
C ARG A 20 7.59 -0.60 1.70
N PRO A 21 6.72 -0.28 0.74
CA PRO A 21 7.18 0.03 -0.60
C PRO A 21 8.03 1.28 -0.42
N ARG A 22 9.34 1.18 -0.65
CA ARG A 22 10.27 2.30 -0.35
C ARG A 22 9.93 3.56 -1.15
N ASP A 23 9.12 3.39 -2.18
CA ASP A 23 8.64 4.44 -3.08
C ASP A 23 7.13 4.72 -2.94
N ALA A 24 6.41 4.02 -2.05
CA ALA A 24 5.00 4.33 -1.85
C ALA A 24 4.84 5.65 -1.10
N ARG A 25 3.94 6.47 -1.62
CA ARG A 25 3.50 7.67 -0.93
C ARG A 25 2.66 7.27 0.26
N VAL A 26 3.05 7.70 1.45
CA VAL A 26 2.24 7.54 2.66
C VAL A 26 1.52 8.85 2.92
N ILE A 27 0.20 8.78 3.10
CA ILE A 27 -0.66 9.88 3.49
C ILE A 27 -1.25 9.51 4.84
N THR A 28 -0.94 10.29 5.87
CA THR A 28 -1.43 10.09 7.25
C THR A 28 -2.60 11.01 7.53
N ASP A 29 -3.36 10.67 8.57
CA ASP A 29 -4.51 11.45 9.04
C ASP A 29 -5.57 11.64 7.95
N PHE A 30 -5.76 10.62 7.10
CA PHE A 30 -6.81 10.61 6.08
C PHE A 30 -8.16 10.26 6.72
N GLU A 31 -9.07 11.23 6.75
CA GLU A 31 -10.31 11.16 7.53
C GLU A 31 -11.58 11.33 6.67
N ALA A 32 -12.74 11.06 7.26
CA ALA A 32 -14.03 11.22 6.60
C ALA A 32 -14.20 12.62 6.01
N GLY A 33 -14.63 12.69 4.74
CA GLY A 33 -14.76 13.94 3.99
C GLY A 33 -13.49 14.37 3.25
N ASP A 34 -12.36 13.71 3.48
CA ASP A 34 -11.17 13.94 2.67
C ASP A 34 -11.35 13.42 1.24
N ARG A 35 -10.69 14.13 0.32
CA ARG A 35 -10.66 13.77 -1.09
C ARG A 35 -9.25 13.63 -1.59
N LEU A 36 -8.92 12.45 -2.10
CA LEU A 36 -7.64 12.19 -2.75
C LEU A 36 -7.82 12.02 -4.25
N HIS A 37 -7.11 12.82 -5.02
CA HIS A 37 -6.98 12.65 -6.47
C HIS A 37 -5.61 12.06 -6.81
N LEU A 38 -5.62 10.88 -7.42
CA LEU A 38 -4.42 10.21 -7.92
C LEU A 38 -4.45 10.19 -9.45
N ALA A 39 -3.56 10.97 -10.06
CA ALA A 39 -3.33 10.90 -11.49
C ALA A 39 -2.22 9.87 -11.77
N ILE A 40 -2.57 8.77 -12.43
CA ILE A 40 -1.62 7.72 -12.82
C ILE A 40 -1.29 7.90 -14.31
N PRO A 41 -0.10 8.44 -14.65
CA PRO A 41 0.30 8.55 -16.03
C PRO A 41 0.62 7.16 -16.61
N TYR A 42 0.15 6.88 -17.81
CA TYR A 42 0.55 5.70 -18.57
C TYR A 42 0.89 6.08 -20.01
N ARG A 43 1.65 5.23 -20.70
CA ARG A 43 2.07 5.52 -22.07
C ARG A 43 0.92 5.22 -23.03
N ARG A 44 0.64 6.15 -23.94
CA ARG A 44 -0.34 5.89 -24.99
C ARG A 44 0.13 4.74 -25.87
N GLY A 45 -0.74 3.76 -26.13
CA GLY A 45 -0.42 2.57 -26.91
C GLY A 45 0.04 1.37 -26.07
N THR A 46 0.19 1.52 -24.75
CA THR A 46 0.26 0.39 -23.81
C THR A 46 -1.11 0.12 -23.19
N PRO A 47 -1.35 -1.09 -22.65
CA PRO A 47 -2.50 -1.33 -21.80
C PRO A 47 -2.57 -0.29 -20.67
N PRO A 48 -3.76 0.20 -20.31
CA PRO A 48 -3.94 1.00 -19.11
C PRO A 48 -3.54 0.19 -17.87
N PRO A 49 -2.97 0.84 -16.84
CA PRO A 49 -2.58 0.15 -15.62
C PRO A 49 -3.81 -0.34 -14.86
N GLN A 50 -3.69 -1.50 -14.23
CA GLN A 50 -4.73 -2.06 -13.38
C GLN A 50 -4.61 -1.45 -11.99
N VAL A 51 -5.70 -0.88 -11.50
CA VAL A 51 -5.77 -0.27 -10.16
C VAL A 51 -6.67 -1.12 -9.26
N SER A 52 -6.21 -1.40 -8.04
CA SER A 52 -7.02 -2.03 -7.00
C SER A 52 -6.80 -1.37 -5.65
N PHE A 53 -7.79 -1.56 -4.78
CA PHE A 53 -7.81 -1.02 -3.42
C PHE A 53 -7.90 -2.18 -2.43
N HIS A 54 -7.07 -2.15 -1.40
CA HIS A 54 -7.04 -3.18 -0.37
C HIS A 54 -6.87 -2.56 1.01
N ALA A 55 -7.71 -2.93 1.97
CA ALA A 55 -7.44 -2.65 3.36
C ALA A 55 -6.38 -3.64 3.89
N ASN A 56 -5.40 -3.16 4.67
CA ASN A 56 -4.49 -4.02 5.40
C ASN A 56 -5.02 -4.32 6.82
N ASP A 57 -4.32 -5.20 7.55
CA ASP A 57 -4.71 -5.58 8.93
C ASP A 57 -4.59 -4.41 9.94
N ALA A 58 -3.91 -3.33 9.57
CA ALA A 58 -3.79 -2.11 10.37
C ALA A 58 -4.94 -1.11 10.12
N GLY A 59 -5.82 -1.38 9.14
CA GLY A 59 -6.90 -0.48 8.74
C GLY A 59 -6.50 0.60 7.74
N ASP A 60 -5.28 0.54 7.19
CA ASP A 60 -4.84 1.42 6.11
C ASP A 60 -5.44 0.97 4.77
N LEU A 61 -5.76 1.93 3.89
CA LEU A 61 -6.14 1.67 2.51
C LEU A 61 -4.91 1.72 1.61
N LEU A 62 -4.60 0.59 0.99
CA LEU A 62 -3.53 0.41 0.01
C LEU A 62 -4.09 0.66 -1.39
N VAL A 63 -3.47 1.58 -2.12
CA VAL A 63 -3.69 1.78 -3.56
C VAL A 63 -2.61 1.01 -4.31
N ILE A 64 -3.04 -0.01 -5.06
CA ILE A 64 -2.17 -0.92 -5.79
C ILE A 64 -2.34 -0.65 -7.29
N VAL A 65 -1.22 -0.49 -7.99
CA VAL A 65 -1.15 -0.25 -9.43
C VAL A 65 -0.26 -1.33 -10.05
N ASP A 66 -0.80 -2.12 -10.98
CA ASP A 66 -0.11 -3.26 -11.62
C ASP A 66 0.55 -4.23 -10.62
N GLY A 67 -0.12 -4.45 -9.48
CA GLY A 67 0.37 -5.33 -8.41
C GLY A 67 1.39 -4.71 -7.46
N ALA A 68 1.79 -3.45 -7.66
CA ALA A 68 2.67 -2.71 -6.76
C ALA A 68 1.90 -1.70 -5.91
N VAL A 69 2.16 -1.66 -4.60
CA VAL A 69 1.58 -0.66 -3.70
C VAL A 69 2.23 0.69 -4.01
N MET A 70 1.42 1.67 -4.44
CA MET A 70 1.86 3.01 -4.81
C MET A 70 1.51 4.06 -3.76
N THR A 71 0.37 3.90 -3.08
CA THR A 71 -0.06 4.83 -2.02
C THR A 71 -0.62 4.05 -0.85
N ILE A 72 -0.29 4.49 0.36
CA ILE A 72 -0.84 3.98 1.61
C ILE A 72 -1.55 5.16 2.25
N LEU A 73 -2.85 5.01 2.45
CA LEU A 73 -3.69 5.93 3.18
C LEU A 73 -3.86 5.38 4.59
N SER A 74 -3.28 6.08 5.55
CA SER A 74 -3.42 5.77 6.97
C SER A 74 -4.42 6.75 7.57
N GLY A 75 -5.59 6.24 7.94
CA GLY A 75 -6.63 6.99 8.64
C GLY A 75 -6.68 6.60 10.10
N GLY A 76 -7.01 7.56 10.96
CA GLY A 76 -7.32 7.27 12.36
C GLY A 76 -8.57 6.38 12.44
N ALA A 77 -8.40 5.15 12.90
CA ALA A 77 -9.42 4.17 13.29
C ALA A 77 -10.42 3.65 12.23
N MET A 78 -10.71 4.33 11.12
CA MET A 78 -11.47 3.79 9.98
C MET A 78 -11.41 4.83 8.86
N ILE A 79 -10.85 4.50 7.70
CA ILE A 79 -11.16 5.27 6.48
C ILE A 79 -12.64 5.02 6.21
N ASP A 80 -13.47 5.96 6.65
CA ASP A 80 -14.91 5.83 6.60
C ASP A 80 -15.39 5.94 5.15
N LEU A 81 -16.57 5.35 4.88
CA LEU A 81 -17.21 5.32 3.54
C LEU A 81 -17.49 6.72 2.94
N GLU A 82 -17.30 7.78 3.73
CA GLU A 82 -17.46 9.18 3.31
C GLU A 82 -16.21 9.79 2.68
N SER A 83 -15.07 9.09 2.72
CA SER A 83 -13.83 9.54 2.08
C SER A 83 -13.82 9.16 0.60
N GLU A 84 -13.44 10.07 -0.29
CA GLU A 84 -13.45 9.82 -1.74
C GLU A 84 -12.02 9.71 -2.28
N VAL A 85 -11.71 8.55 -2.88
CA VAL A 85 -10.46 8.35 -3.63
C VAL A 85 -10.76 8.23 -5.11
N ILE A 86 -10.31 9.22 -5.88
CA ILE A 86 -10.48 9.26 -7.33
C ILE A 86 -9.15 8.93 -7.99
N VAL A 87 -9.19 7.97 -8.91
CA VAL A 87 -8.02 7.58 -9.69
C VAL A 87 -8.27 7.87 -11.16
N ASP A 88 -7.49 8.80 -11.69
CA ASP A 88 -7.53 9.20 -13.09
C ASP A 88 -6.36 8.58 -13.85
N LEU A 89 -6.66 7.77 -14.88
CA LEU A 89 -5.64 7.23 -15.77
C LEU A 89 -5.34 8.23 -16.89
N VAL A 90 -4.13 8.81 -16.86
CA VAL A 90 -3.74 9.89 -17.77
C VAL A 90 -2.80 9.36 -18.86
N ALA A 91 -3.29 9.26 -20.09
CA ALA A 91 -2.46 8.86 -21.22
C ALA A 91 -1.46 9.97 -21.59
N THR A 92 -0.16 9.67 -21.50
CA THR A 92 0.93 10.56 -21.90
C THR A 92 1.39 10.25 -23.32
N ARG A 93 1.68 11.29 -24.10
CA ARG A 93 2.36 11.15 -25.40
C ARG A 93 3.85 10.95 -25.14
N SER A 94 4.46 10.02 -25.89
CA SER A 94 5.91 9.81 -25.92
C SER A 94 6.63 10.99 -26.58
#